data_AF-A0A660VH52-F1
#
_entry.id   AF-A0A660VH52-F1
#
_cell.length_a   1.000
_cell.length_b   1.000
_cell.length_c   1.000
_cell.angle_alpha   90.00
_cell.angle_beta   90.00
_cell.angle_gamma   90.00
#
_symmetry.space_group_name_H-M   'P 1'
#
loop_
_entity.id
_entity.type
_entity.pdbx_description
1 polymer ?
#
loop_
_entity_poly.entity_id
_entity_poly.type
_entity_poly.pdbx_seq_one_letter_code
_entity_poly.pdbx_strand_id
1 'polypeptide(L)'
;KKVGEKPRFGEGGVRPGYEGRRIDILKIELAFVINKLLPEDAKFNVIIFSTDVQRWHKGLTKATPRNKKSALEFVKKMEPQAQTNLYGALELAFKDRQVDTIYLLSDGNPTVGTTTNLDEILAAVRRWNKGRNVIIHTIALLVGKYGPPNPNPGRQPQPGRRPAPTPPAENRELLLKFLKQLAKENGGVCRVFMD
;
A
#
# COMPACT_ATOMS: atom_id res chain seq x y z
N LYS A 1 -2.82 -27.77 -21.09
CA LYS A 1 -3.01 -26.44 -21.74
C LYS A 1 -2.53 -25.37 -20.77
N LYS A 2 -1.35 -24.78 -21.00
CA LYS A 2 -0.88 -23.61 -20.24
C LYS A 2 -1.75 -22.42 -20.62
N VAL A 3 -2.63 -21.97 -19.72
CA VAL A 3 -3.31 -20.68 -19.86
C VAL A 3 -2.24 -19.63 -19.60
N GLY A 4 -1.71 -19.05 -20.67
CA GLY A 4 -0.83 -17.90 -20.58
C GLY A 4 -1.64 -16.68 -20.17
N GLU A 5 -1.84 -16.47 -18.87
CA GLU A 5 -2.29 -15.16 -18.39
C GLU A 5 -1.15 -14.17 -18.62
N LYS A 6 -1.31 -13.30 -19.62
CA LYS A 6 -0.47 -12.12 -19.75
C LYS A 6 -0.61 -11.30 -18.46
N PRO A 7 0.49 -10.86 -17.82
CA PRO A 7 0.41 -9.97 -16.67
C PRO A 7 -0.40 -8.72 -17.06
N ARG A 8 -1.38 -8.34 -16.23
CA ARG A 8 -2.29 -7.22 -16.54
C ARG A 8 -1.56 -5.88 -16.66
N PHE A 9 -0.39 -5.78 -16.04
CA PHE A 9 0.55 -4.67 -16.10
C PHE A 9 1.85 -5.16 -16.73
N GLY A 10 2.37 -4.43 -17.72
CA GLY A 10 3.73 -4.67 -18.21
C GLY A 10 4.74 -4.41 -17.09
N GLU A 11 5.95 -4.93 -17.24
CA GLU A 11 7.07 -4.48 -16.44
C GLU A 11 7.24 -2.97 -16.67
N GLY A 12 6.73 -2.13 -15.77
CA GLY A 12 6.96 -0.69 -15.80
C GLY A 12 5.76 0.26 -15.91
N GLY A 13 4.51 -0.13 -15.67
CA GLY A 13 3.47 0.91 -15.54
C GLY A 13 2.00 0.48 -15.59
N VAL A 14 1.16 1.39 -15.09
CA VAL A 14 -0.31 1.35 -15.20
C VAL A 14 -0.69 1.51 -16.68
N ARG A 15 -1.71 0.79 -17.15
CA ARG A 15 -2.16 0.89 -18.55
C ARG A 15 -2.55 2.34 -18.91
N PRO A 16 -2.19 2.84 -20.11
CA PRO A 16 -2.73 4.10 -20.61
C PRO A 16 -4.27 4.05 -20.62
N GLY A 17 -4.94 5.04 -20.01
CA GLY A 17 -6.40 5.16 -20.01
C GLY A 17 -7.12 4.78 -18.71
N TYR A 18 -6.41 4.48 -17.61
CA TYR A 18 -7.05 4.43 -16.29
C TYR A 18 -7.17 5.84 -15.69
N GLU A 19 -8.29 6.50 -15.95
CA GLU A 19 -8.69 7.77 -15.31
C GLU A 19 -9.28 7.46 -13.93
N GLY A 20 -8.46 7.44 -12.87
CA GLY A 20 -8.93 7.17 -11.50
C GLY A 20 -7.96 7.69 -10.44
N ARG A 21 -8.43 7.89 -9.21
CA ARG A 21 -7.54 8.29 -8.10
C ARG A 21 -6.64 7.11 -7.75
N ARG A 22 -5.41 7.36 -7.27
CA ARG A 22 -4.47 6.30 -6.80
C ARG A 22 -5.13 5.28 -5.88
N ILE A 23 -6.01 5.77 -5.00
CA ILE A 23 -6.76 4.94 -4.05
C ILE A 23 -7.70 3.94 -4.75
N ASP A 24 -8.26 4.31 -5.90
CA ASP A 24 -9.18 3.46 -6.64
C ASP A 24 -8.41 2.32 -7.31
N ILE A 25 -7.22 2.61 -7.86
CA ILE A 25 -6.28 1.60 -8.38
C ILE A 25 -5.87 0.64 -7.26
N LEU A 26 -5.46 1.18 -6.10
CA LEU A 26 -5.10 0.38 -4.93
C LEU A 26 -6.22 -0.59 -4.53
N LYS A 27 -7.46 -0.10 -4.44
CA LYS A 27 -8.63 -0.91 -4.09
C LYS A 27 -8.87 -2.04 -5.09
N ILE A 28 -8.74 -1.75 -6.39
CA ILE A 28 -8.91 -2.75 -7.46
C ILE A 28 -7.86 -3.85 -7.34
N GLU A 29 -6.59 -3.48 -7.19
CA GLU A 29 -5.48 -4.44 -7.12
C GLU A 29 -5.53 -5.27 -5.84
N LEU A 30 -5.77 -4.64 -4.70
CA LEU A 30 -5.93 -5.36 -3.43
C LEU A 30 -7.13 -6.32 -3.50
N ALA A 31 -8.23 -5.90 -4.13
CA ALA A 31 -9.39 -6.76 -4.33
C ALA A 31 -9.09 -7.95 -5.25
N PHE A 32 -8.26 -7.76 -6.28
CA PHE A 32 -7.82 -8.83 -7.15
C PHE A 32 -6.96 -9.84 -6.37
N VAL A 33 -5.96 -9.39 -5.61
CA VAL A 33 -5.10 -10.26 -4.80
C VAL A 33 -5.93 -11.09 -3.83
N ILE A 34 -6.81 -10.44 -3.04
CA ILE A 34 -7.64 -11.11 -2.04
C ILE A 34 -8.56 -12.16 -2.69
N ASN A 35 -9.15 -11.87 -3.84
CA ASN A 35 -10.08 -12.79 -4.49
C ASN A 35 -9.41 -13.91 -5.28
N LYS A 36 -8.33 -13.59 -6.01
CA LYS A 36 -7.80 -14.44 -7.08
C LYS A 36 -6.48 -15.08 -6.75
N LEU A 37 -5.64 -14.43 -5.96
CA LEU A 37 -4.28 -14.90 -5.70
C LEU A 37 -4.11 -15.56 -4.34
N LEU A 38 -4.90 -15.20 -3.33
CA LEU A 38 -4.83 -15.85 -2.02
C LEU A 38 -5.48 -17.25 -2.05
N PRO A 39 -4.72 -18.33 -1.78
CA PRO A 39 -5.29 -19.66 -1.55
C PRO A 39 -6.21 -19.68 -0.33
N GLU A 40 -7.19 -20.57 -0.26
CA GLU A 40 -8.16 -20.59 0.86
C GLU A 40 -7.58 -21.05 2.20
N ASP A 41 -6.52 -21.85 2.15
CA ASP A 41 -5.75 -22.33 3.30
C ASP A 41 -4.77 -21.27 3.85
N ALA A 42 -4.43 -20.26 3.04
CA ALA A 42 -3.65 -19.12 3.50
C ALA A 42 -4.43 -18.32 4.55
N LYS A 43 -3.70 -17.78 5.52
CA LYS A 43 -4.25 -16.78 6.45
C LYS A 43 -3.79 -15.39 6.04
N PHE A 44 -4.67 -14.42 6.19
CA PHE A 44 -4.38 -13.04 5.86
C PHE A 44 -5.09 -12.09 6.82
N ASN A 45 -4.63 -10.84 6.83
CA ASN A 45 -5.31 -9.72 7.47
C ASN A 45 -5.03 -8.47 6.64
N VAL A 46 -5.86 -7.44 6.82
CA VAL A 46 -5.70 -6.16 6.13
C VAL A 46 -5.60 -5.06 7.18
N ILE A 47 -4.55 -4.26 7.09
CA ILE A 47 -4.34 -3.06 7.91
C ILE A 47 -4.41 -1.85 6.98
N ILE A 48 -5.28 -0.91 7.30
CA ILE A 48 -5.39 0.39 6.65
C ILE A 48 -4.86 1.42 7.64
N PHE A 49 -4.00 2.32 7.17
CA PHE A 49 -3.39 3.33 8.02
C PHE A 49 -3.43 4.71 7.37
N SER A 50 -3.73 5.71 8.19
CA SER A 50 -3.74 7.12 7.85
C SER A 50 -3.35 7.94 9.08
N THR A 51 -4.25 8.74 9.66
CA THR A 51 -4.08 9.26 11.03
C THR A 51 -4.17 8.11 12.03
N ASP A 52 -5.24 7.32 11.89
CA ASP A 52 -5.49 6.14 12.70
C ASP A 52 -5.03 4.87 11.97
N VAL A 53 -4.84 3.80 12.76
CA VAL A 53 -4.52 2.47 12.23
C VAL A 53 -5.67 1.53 12.52
N GLN A 54 -6.29 1.05 11.46
CA GLN A 54 -7.43 0.13 11.52
C GLN A 54 -7.04 -1.22 10.93
N ARG A 55 -7.52 -2.29 11.57
CA ARG A 55 -7.35 -3.66 11.07
C ARG A 55 -8.71 -4.30 10.84
N TRP A 56 -8.82 -5.05 9.75
CA TRP A 56 -10.04 -5.80 9.43
C TRP A 56 -10.37 -6.83 10.50
N HIS A 57 -9.36 -7.54 11.00
CA HIS A 57 -9.53 -8.57 12.03
C HIS A 57 -8.46 -8.47 13.13
N LYS A 58 -8.70 -9.08 14.31
CA LYS A 58 -7.77 -9.06 15.45
C LYS A 58 -6.44 -9.79 15.21
N GLY A 59 -6.38 -10.61 14.17
CA GLY A 59 -5.19 -11.38 13.77
C GLY A 59 -5.45 -12.07 12.44
N LEU A 60 -4.47 -12.84 11.97
CA LEU A 60 -4.51 -13.59 10.73
C LEU A 60 -5.70 -14.56 10.67
N THR A 61 -6.47 -14.47 9.60
CA THR A 61 -7.72 -15.22 9.39
C THR A 61 -7.66 -15.98 8.08
N LYS A 62 -8.16 -17.24 8.05
CA LYS A 62 -8.21 -18.07 6.83
C LYS A 62 -8.93 -17.35 5.68
N ALA A 63 -8.40 -17.45 4.46
CA ALA A 63 -8.94 -16.82 3.27
C ALA A 63 -10.12 -17.58 2.65
N THR A 64 -11.11 -17.95 3.47
CA THR A 64 -12.37 -18.53 3.01
C THR A 64 -13.16 -17.52 2.16
N PRO A 65 -14.07 -17.97 1.28
CA PRO A 65 -14.90 -17.06 0.48
C PRO A 65 -15.65 -16.01 1.31
N ARG A 66 -16.15 -16.40 2.50
CA ARG A 66 -16.82 -15.49 3.44
C ARG A 66 -15.87 -14.41 3.97
N ASN A 67 -14.66 -14.82 4.35
CA ASN A 67 -13.64 -13.95 4.91
C ASN A 67 -13.06 -13.00 3.86
N LYS A 68 -12.78 -13.50 2.66
CA LYS A 68 -12.41 -12.67 1.49
C LYS A 68 -13.48 -11.60 1.22
N LYS A 69 -14.76 -11.98 1.14
CA LYS A 69 -15.86 -11.02 0.96
C LYS A 69 -15.88 -9.96 2.05
N SER A 70 -15.74 -10.36 3.33
CA SER A 70 -15.72 -9.40 4.45
C SER A 70 -14.53 -8.44 4.39
N ALA A 71 -13.33 -8.93 4.05
CA ALA A 71 -12.14 -8.10 3.91
C ALA A 71 -12.30 -7.08 2.77
N LEU A 72 -12.95 -7.46 1.66
CA LEU A 72 -13.22 -6.53 0.57
C LEU A 72 -14.18 -5.41 0.97
N GLU A 73 -15.23 -5.73 1.74
CA GLU A 73 -16.13 -4.70 2.29
C GLU A 73 -15.39 -3.74 3.25
N PHE A 74 -14.39 -4.23 3.97
CA PHE A 74 -13.51 -3.37 4.77
C PHE A 74 -12.64 -2.46 3.88
N VAL A 75 -11.99 -3.00 2.85
CA VAL A 75 -11.15 -2.25 1.90
C VAL A 75 -11.95 -1.18 1.14
N LYS A 76 -13.21 -1.46 0.78
CA LYS A 76 -14.07 -0.49 0.08
C LYS A 76 -14.28 0.80 0.86
N LYS A 77 -14.31 0.73 2.20
CA LYS A 77 -14.52 1.88 3.10
C LYS A 77 -13.29 2.77 3.26
N MET A 78 -12.14 2.38 2.70
CA MET A 78 -10.92 3.17 2.76
C MET A 78 -11.09 4.51 2.03
N GLU A 79 -10.79 5.62 2.70
CA GLU A 79 -10.83 6.96 2.11
C GLU A 79 -9.45 7.58 2.12
N PRO A 80 -9.11 8.43 1.12
CA PRO A 80 -7.88 9.20 1.15
C PRO A 80 -7.87 10.10 2.38
N GLN A 81 -6.78 10.04 3.15
CA GLN A 81 -6.54 10.94 4.27
C GLN A 81 -5.14 11.53 4.13
N ALA A 82 -4.95 12.73 4.71
CA ALA A 82 -3.74 13.52 4.49
C ALA A 82 -2.53 13.04 5.31
N GLN A 83 -2.76 12.25 6.36
CA GLN A 83 -1.73 11.80 7.30
C GLN A 83 -1.39 10.33 7.12
N THR A 84 -0.20 9.93 7.56
CA THR A 84 0.38 8.62 7.33
C THR A 84 1.06 8.11 8.60
N ASN A 85 0.42 7.16 9.29
CA ASN A 85 0.91 6.50 10.50
C ASN A 85 1.61 5.19 10.18
N LEU A 86 2.77 5.29 9.53
CA LEU A 86 3.53 4.13 9.05
C LEU A 86 4.07 3.28 10.22
N TYR A 87 4.56 3.93 11.28
CA TYR A 87 5.04 3.23 12.49
C TYR A 87 3.94 2.39 13.12
N GLY A 88 2.76 2.97 13.36
CA GLY A 88 1.64 2.27 14.00
C GLY A 88 1.13 1.09 13.17
N ALA A 89 1.14 1.21 11.84
CA ALA A 89 0.76 0.13 10.93
C ALA A 89 1.71 -1.07 11.05
N LEU A 90 3.02 -0.83 10.99
CA LEU A 90 4.03 -1.87 11.13
C LEU A 90 3.99 -2.47 12.53
N GLU A 91 3.89 -1.65 13.59
CA GLU A 91 3.77 -2.14 14.96
C GLU A 91 2.56 -3.08 15.12
N LEU A 92 1.41 -2.68 14.58
CA LEU A 92 0.19 -3.48 14.63
C LEU A 92 0.32 -4.80 13.86
N ALA A 93 1.00 -4.79 12.71
CA ALA A 93 1.30 -6.01 11.96
C ALA A 93 2.18 -6.97 12.77
N PHE A 94 3.23 -6.45 13.39
CA PHE A 94 4.17 -7.25 14.19
C PHE A 94 3.57 -7.77 15.51
N LYS A 95 2.50 -7.16 16.04
CA LYS A 95 1.78 -7.69 17.21
C LYS A 95 1.20 -9.08 16.97
N ASP A 96 0.88 -9.45 15.74
CA ASP A 96 0.50 -10.83 15.42
C ASP A 96 1.76 -11.71 15.31
N ARG A 97 1.90 -12.67 16.23
CA ARG A 97 3.06 -13.58 16.27
C ARG A 97 3.09 -14.58 15.12
N GLN A 98 1.95 -14.82 14.45
CA GLN A 98 1.83 -15.75 13.33
C GLN A 98 2.20 -15.13 11.98
N VAL A 99 2.43 -13.80 11.91
CA VAL A 99 2.83 -13.18 10.64
C VAL A 99 4.23 -13.64 10.23
N ASP A 100 4.32 -14.11 8.99
CA ASP A 100 5.57 -14.49 8.31
C ASP A 100 5.90 -13.55 7.14
N THR A 101 4.91 -12.82 6.61
CA THR A 101 5.06 -11.97 5.43
C THR A 101 4.18 -10.72 5.55
N ILE A 102 4.75 -9.56 5.23
CA ILE A 102 4.07 -8.26 5.20
C ILE A 102 4.23 -7.67 3.79
N TYR A 103 3.12 -7.19 3.23
CA TYR A 103 3.11 -6.36 2.02
C TYR A 103 2.72 -4.94 2.42
N LEU A 104 3.68 -4.02 2.41
CA LEU A 104 3.49 -2.62 2.73
C LEU A 104 3.29 -1.79 1.45
N LEU A 105 2.13 -1.18 1.31
CA LEU A 105 1.83 -0.23 0.24
C LEU A 105 1.81 1.18 0.83
N SER A 106 2.55 2.11 0.22
CA SER A 106 2.62 3.50 0.67
C SER A 106 2.88 4.47 -0.48
N ASP A 107 2.24 5.63 -0.44
CA ASP A 107 2.39 6.74 -1.40
C ASP A 107 2.96 8.03 -0.77
N GLY A 108 3.31 8.00 0.53
CA GLY A 108 3.74 9.18 1.28
C GLY A 108 4.62 8.86 2.49
N ASN A 109 5.46 9.83 2.87
CA ASN A 109 6.26 9.75 4.09
C ASN A 109 5.37 9.70 5.34
N PRO A 110 5.84 9.07 6.42
CA PRO A 110 5.16 9.15 7.71
C PRO A 110 5.04 10.61 8.16
N THR A 111 3.85 10.99 8.61
CA THR A 111 3.54 12.35 9.08
C THR A 111 2.97 12.39 10.49
N VAL A 112 2.54 11.24 11.02
CA VAL A 112 2.04 11.08 12.40
C VAL A 112 2.43 9.70 12.95
N GLY A 113 2.19 9.50 14.25
CA GLY A 113 2.47 8.27 14.97
C GLY A 113 3.50 8.47 16.08
N THR A 114 3.92 7.38 16.73
CA THR A 114 4.93 7.40 17.79
C THR A 114 6.25 8.00 17.32
N THR A 115 6.61 7.75 16.06
CA THR A 115 7.72 8.42 15.39
C THR A 115 7.42 8.55 13.91
N THR A 116 7.90 9.64 13.31
CA THR A 116 7.92 9.87 11.86
C THR A 116 9.34 9.78 11.29
N ASN A 117 10.35 9.54 12.14
CA ASN A 117 11.72 9.40 11.70
C ASN A 117 11.92 8.02 11.06
N LEU A 118 12.35 8.01 9.79
CA LEU A 118 12.51 6.79 9.00
C LEU A 118 13.56 5.83 9.59
N ASP A 119 14.66 6.35 10.16
CA ASP A 119 15.70 5.53 10.78
C ASP A 119 15.23 4.88 12.08
N GLU A 120 14.42 5.59 12.87
CA GLU A 120 13.80 5.03 14.07
C GLU A 120 12.78 3.93 13.74
N ILE A 121 12.01 4.12 12.66
CA ILE A 121 11.08 3.10 12.16
C ILE A 121 11.86 1.86 11.70
N LEU A 122 12.94 2.02 10.92
CA LEU A 122 13.81 0.90 10.52
C LEU A 122 14.38 0.18 11.76
N ALA A 123 14.88 0.93 12.74
CA ALA A 123 15.40 0.35 13.97
C ALA A 123 14.32 -0.40 14.77
N ALA A 124 13.09 0.09 14.81
CA ALA A 124 11.96 -0.59 15.45
C ALA A 124 11.62 -1.91 14.74
N VAL A 125 11.54 -1.90 13.41
CA VAL A 125 11.30 -3.12 12.61
C VAL A 125 12.39 -4.15 12.85
N ARG A 126 13.67 -3.76 12.87
CA ARG A 126 14.78 -4.68 13.20
C ARG A 126 14.59 -5.34 14.56
N ARG A 127 14.16 -4.57 15.58
CA ARG A 127 13.88 -5.12 16.91
C ARG A 127 12.71 -6.10 16.89
N TRP A 128 11.60 -5.73 16.23
CA TRP A 128 10.42 -6.59 16.16
C TRP A 128 10.63 -7.86 15.35
N ASN A 129 11.48 -7.81 14.32
CA ASN A 129 11.73 -8.93 13.43
C ASN A 129 12.89 -9.84 13.88
N LYS A 130 13.61 -9.46 14.95
CA LYS A 130 14.72 -10.25 15.50
C LYS A 130 14.25 -11.67 15.83
N GLY A 131 14.85 -12.66 15.16
CA GLY A 131 14.54 -14.08 15.34
C GLY A 131 13.18 -14.54 14.79
N ARG A 132 12.46 -13.69 14.04
CA ARG A 132 11.16 -14.04 13.44
C ARG A 132 11.23 -14.29 11.94
N ASN A 133 12.20 -13.69 11.25
CA ASN A 133 12.38 -13.81 9.80
C ASN A 133 11.13 -13.46 8.98
N VAL A 134 10.35 -12.48 9.44
CA VAL A 134 9.21 -11.94 8.69
C VAL A 134 9.72 -11.27 7.42
N ILE A 135 9.20 -11.68 6.27
CA ILE A 135 9.54 -11.09 4.98
C ILE A 135 8.72 -9.82 4.77
N ILE A 136 9.35 -8.70 4.41
CA ILE A 136 8.63 -7.45 4.15
C ILE A 136 8.80 -7.04 2.69
N HIS A 137 7.74 -7.16 1.90
CA HIS A 137 7.65 -6.56 0.57
C HIS A 137 7.12 -5.14 0.68
N THR A 138 7.68 -4.23 -0.12
CA THR A 138 7.21 -2.84 -0.18
C THR A 138 6.78 -2.50 -1.60
N ILE A 139 5.75 -1.68 -1.71
CA ILE A 139 5.20 -1.21 -2.98
C ILE A 139 5.02 0.30 -2.86
N ALA A 140 5.86 1.04 -3.57
CA ALA A 140 5.80 2.49 -3.64
C ALA A 140 4.81 2.92 -4.72
N LEU A 141 3.72 3.60 -4.34
CA LEU A 141 2.72 4.13 -5.25
C LEU A 141 3.00 5.61 -5.51
N LEU A 142 3.94 5.89 -6.42
CA LEU A 142 4.39 7.26 -6.75
C LEU A 142 3.77 7.80 -8.05
N VAL A 143 2.72 7.12 -8.53
CA VAL A 143 1.94 7.49 -9.72
C VAL A 143 1.21 8.82 -9.49
N GLY A 144 1.37 9.80 -10.38
CA GLY A 144 0.53 10.98 -10.44
C GLY A 144 1.18 12.28 -10.87
N LYS A 145 0.93 12.64 -12.14
CA LYS A 145 -0.03 13.70 -12.50
C LYS A 145 -1.48 13.18 -12.56
N TYR A 146 -2.11 12.90 -11.42
CA TYR A 146 -3.56 12.72 -11.38
C TYR A 146 -4.12 13.65 -10.30
N GLY A 147 -4.66 14.79 -10.75
CA GLY A 147 -5.43 15.70 -9.91
C GLY A 147 -6.79 15.10 -9.54
N PRO A 148 -7.62 15.84 -8.77
CA PRO A 148 -8.98 15.38 -8.46
C PRO A 148 -9.73 15.05 -9.76
N PRO A 149 -10.65 14.05 -9.74
CA PRO A 149 -11.45 13.71 -10.92
C PRO A 149 -12.08 14.99 -11.48
N ASN A 150 -11.92 15.24 -12.78
CA ASN A 150 -12.59 16.37 -13.41
C ASN A 150 -14.10 16.15 -13.25
N PRO A 151 -14.82 16.97 -12.45
CA PRO A 151 -16.24 16.77 -12.25
C PRO A 151 -17.05 16.99 -13.55
N ASN A 152 -16.41 17.48 -14.61
CA ASN A 152 -16.98 17.65 -15.94
C ASN A 152 -16.01 17.18 -17.04
N PRO A 153 -15.97 15.89 -17.40
CA PRO A 153 -15.02 15.33 -18.37
C PRO A 153 -15.11 15.95 -19.78
N GLY A 154 -16.19 16.67 -20.11
CA GLY A 154 -16.36 17.41 -21.36
C GLY A 154 -15.96 18.90 -21.33
N ARG A 155 -15.58 19.46 -20.17
CA ARG A 155 -15.10 20.85 -20.06
C ARG A 155 -13.58 20.87 -20.00
N GLN A 156 -12.96 21.61 -20.93
CA GLN A 156 -11.52 21.90 -20.86
C GLN A 156 -11.17 22.55 -19.51
N PRO A 157 -10.00 22.23 -18.93
CA PRO A 157 -9.55 22.85 -17.70
C PRO A 157 -9.50 24.36 -17.86
N GLN A 158 -10.16 25.08 -16.94
CA GLN A 158 -10.13 26.55 -16.97
C GLN A 158 -8.70 27.03 -16.67
N PRO A 159 -8.10 27.88 -17.53
CA PRO A 159 -6.79 28.45 -17.26
C PRO A 159 -6.84 29.26 -15.96
N GLY A 160 -5.97 28.92 -15.00
CA GLY A 160 -5.78 29.70 -13.76
C GLY A 160 -5.98 28.96 -12.43
N ARG A 161 -6.56 27.74 -12.40
CA ARG A 161 -6.54 26.92 -11.17
C ARG A 161 -5.21 26.21 -11.04
N ARG A 162 -4.40 26.58 -10.04
CA ARG A 162 -3.15 25.87 -9.75
C ARG A 162 -3.46 24.42 -9.38
N PRO A 163 -2.78 23.42 -9.98
CA PRO A 163 -2.86 22.05 -9.48
C PRO A 163 -2.45 22.03 -8.00
N ALA A 164 -3.02 21.12 -7.22
CA ALA A 164 -2.56 20.90 -5.85
C ALA A 164 -1.04 20.70 -5.85
N PRO A 165 -0.29 21.30 -4.91
CA PRO A 165 1.15 21.22 -4.92
C PRO A 165 1.57 19.74 -4.86
N THR A 166 2.32 19.30 -5.86
CA THR A 166 3.06 18.04 -5.79
C THR A 166 3.96 18.11 -4.55
N PRO A 167 3.97 17.08 -3.67
CA PRO A 167 4.93 17.03 -2.58
C PRO A 167 6.35 17.28 -3.13
N PRO A 168 7.21 18.03 -2.42
CA PRO A 168 8.57 18.30 -2.86
C PRO A 168 9.28 17.01 -3.30
N ALA A 169 10.04 17.06 -4.40
CA ALA A 169 10.70 15.88 -4.99
C ALA A 169 11.57 15.13 -3.96
N GLU A 170 12.20 15.86 -3.05
CA GLU A 170 12.99 15.36 -1.91
C GLU A 170 12.20 14.36 -1.04
N ASN A 171 10.91 14.61 -0.80
CA ASN A 171 10.07 13.72 0.01
C ASN A 171 9.85 12.36 -0.68
N ARG A 172 9.78 12.31 -2.01
CA ARG A 172 9.57 11.06 -2.75
C ARG A 172 10.82 10.19 -2.75
N GLU A 173 11.98 10.81 -2.86
CA GLU A 173 13.26 10.09 -2.85
C GLU A 173 13.55 9.48 -1.47
N LEU A 174 13.30 10.24 -0.39
CA LEU A 174 13.41 9.74 0.98
C LEU A 174 12.51 8.53 1.23
N LEU A 175 11.23 8.62 0.83
CA LEU A 175 10.30 7.50 0.95
C LEU A 175 10.81 6.27 0.18
N LEU A 176 11.25 6.47 -1.06
CA LEU A 176 11.71 5.38 -1.91
C LEU A 176 12.97 4.71 -1.33
N LYS A 177 13.93 5.50 -0.83
CA LYS A 177 15.13 4.99 -0.16
C LYS A 177 14.74 4.15 1.06
N PHE A 178 13.82 4.66 1.89
CA PHE A 178 13.30 3.93 3.04
C PHE A 178 12.60 2.62 2.65
N LEU A 179 11.66 2.63 1.69
CA LEU A 179 10.93 1.42 1.29
C LEU A 179 11.85 0.35 0.69
N LYS A 180 12.86 0.77 -0.09
CA LYS A 180 13.90 -0.13 -0.61
C LYS A 180 14.73 -0.75 0.51
N GLN A 181 15.15 0.08 1.48
CA GLN A 181 15.93 -0.37 2.62
C GLN A 181 15.13 -1.33 3.51
N LEU A 182 13.88 -0.97 3.83
CA LEU A 182 12.97 -1.80 4.61
C LEU A 182 12.78 -3.18 3.97
N ALA A 183 12.52 -3.23 2.65
CA ALA A 183 12.38 -4.51 1.97
C ALA A 183 13.69 -5.32 1.98
N LYS A 184 14.81 -4.68 1.64
CA LYS A 184 16.13 -5.32 1.59
C LYS A 184 16.54 -5.93 2.94
N GLU A 185 16.37 -5.21 4.03
CA GLU A 185 16.74 -5.68 5.38
C GLU A 185 15.89 -6.84 5.89
N ASN A 186 14.71 -7.06 5.29
CA ASN A 186 13.77 -8.10 5.67
C ASN A 186 13.58 -9.14 4.55
N GLY A 187 14.54 -9.29 3.63
CA GLY A 187 14.53 -10.33 2.60
C GLY A 187 13.41 -10.21 1.55
N GLY A 188 12.72 -9.07 1.49
CA GLY A 188 11.66 -8.82 0.52
C GLY A 188 12.10 -8.03 -0.69
N VAL A 189 11.11 -7.60 -1.47
CA VAL A 189 11.31 -6.83 -2.72
C VAL A 189 10.53 -5.53 -2.64
N CYS A 190 11.19 -4.44 -3.06
CA CYS A 190 10.54 -3.15 -3.28
C CYS A 190 10.12 -3.05 -4.75
N ARG A 191 8.82 -2.92 -5.01
CA ARG A 191 8.28 -2.56 -6.33
C ARG A 191 7.90 -1.08 -6.34
N VAL A 192 8.11 -0.43 -7.48
CA VAL A 192 7.81 1.00 -7.64
C VAL A 192 6.86 1.15 -8.81
N PHE A 193 5.75 1.82 -8.57
CA PHE A 193 4.82 2.25 -9.61
C PHE A 193 5.02 3.76 -9.77
N MET A 194 5.59 4.15 -10.89
CA MET A 194 5.79 5.53 -11.33
C MET A 194 5.06 5.74 -12.67
N ASP A 195 4.82 7.00 -13.01
CA ASP A 195 4.29 7.42 -14.31
C ASP A 195 5.30 7.16 -15.45
#